data_AF-A0A5J4UGY0-F1
#
_entry.id   AF-A0A5J4UGY0-F1
#
_cell.length_a   1.000
_cell.length_b   1.000
_cell.length_c   1.000
_cell.angle_alpha   90.00
_cell.angle_beta   90.00
_cell.angle_gamma   90.00
#
_symmetry.space_group_name_H-M   'P 1'
#
loop_
_entity.id
_entity.type
_entity.pdbx_description
1 polymer ?
#
loop_
_entity_poly.entity_id
_entity_poly.type
_entity_poly.pdbx_seq_one_letter_code
_entity_poly.pdbx_strand_id
1 'polypeptide(L)'
;TSYLAPERSSLLANSLHERIQSHQVVTLETVHQAIIQQHQEERREAVRRASRLGFQRIAQEFRGFLPNPSMQYVRDFARRYRISFVDQSTQYNNRAEASYASNVANWFNTIFTEDIAKDVRQRAVLNMNETNINYQMKQKTAKKIGTKRGVSAPREQMPGHITLVATASPGARQPPMFVIFGGLQQVPDYIKDSFIDEDIVFNTSESGFMNRQVYRHYVRILCQWIRKQKQLKYFNEDEKILLFVDGFKSHGDEESCDILSEEGVITIAFPGSLTHLLQPLDSVLFRKFRTAFNKQLQIQRMHYVNQILEVNHSTDRTQITKLSAEQKREMCVRAAIDGFQVAATHHNRQTSFRTCGIWPRSPETAVQRDEVINDLCNPVYQNGRNSGSGQISAQILSKVKRKRVEIEENQMLNTPNEIIPGKKSRRVEEDQSSNESIETIQRKKQIEQKKQKKESKQNEAKLQYSLFLDQAVPISVIAQRPYRRNASERRKSKVEADIVQVQQELELDGMQLINNRGEGNCLFHAINDQLGRPYNNVHQLRLDIINELLTHQDIYQAYFDDQESLQNYARRMSRDGEYGDGALFGAITNLFQVQLEIHMPGGVILREAENFHRILRVAYVGNIHYMSIR
;
A
#
# COMPACT_ATOMS: atom_id res chain seq x y z
N THR A 1 -20.12 6.05 -45.62
CA THR A 1 -19.57 7.42 -45.57
C THR A 1 -18.68 7.56 -44.34
N SER A 2 -17.52 8.22 -44.44
CA SER A 2 -16.68 8.49 -43.26
C SER A 2 -17.25 9.68 -42.48
N TYR A 3 -17.25 9.61 -41.15
CA TYR A 3 -17.75 10.69 -40.29
C TYR A 3 -16.79 11.89 -40.24
N LEU A 4 -15.49 11.61 -40.22
CA LEU A 4 -14.40 12.59 -40.35
C LEU A 4 -13.72 12.50 -41.72
N ALA A 5 -13.11 13.60 -42.17
CA ALA A 5 -12.21 13.60 -43.31
C ALA A 5 -10.95 12.72 -43.03
N PRO A 6 -10.34 12.09 -44.04
CA PRO A 6 -9.15 11.24 -43.83
C PRO A 6 -7.97 11.96 -43.17
N GLU A 7 -7.70 13.20 -43.57
CA GLU A 7 -6.63 14.03 -42.99
C GLU A 7 -6.87 14.33 -41.50
N ARG A 8 -8.08 14.76 -41.16
CA ARG A 8 -8.49 15.06 -39.78
C ARG A 8 -8.54 13.81 -38.90
N SER A 9 -8.95 12.68 -39.47
CA SER A 9 -8.88 11.37 -38.81
C SER A 9 -7.45 11.02 -38.43
N SER A 10 -6.48 11.27 -39.32
CA SER A 10 -5.06 11.00 -39.08
C SER A 10 -4.43 11.99 -38.10
N LEU A 11 -4.76 13.29 -38.16
CA LEU A 11 -4.30 14.29 -37.18
C LEU A 11 -4.83 13.98 -35.78
N LEU A 12 -6.12 13.64 -35.66
CA LEU A 12 -6.71 13.22 -34.39
C LEU A 12 -6.05 11.95 -33.86
N ALA A 13 -5.77 10.97 -34.73
CA ALA A 13 -5.07 9.75 -34.33
C ALA A 13 -3.65 10.03 -33.81
N ASN A 14 -2.89 10.93 -34.46
CA ASN A 14 -1.56 11.34 -33.99
C ASN A 14 -1.64 12.01 -32.62
N SER A 15 -2.56 12.95 -32.42
CA SER A 15 -2.77 13.59 -31.10
C SER A 15 -3.18 12.57 -30.02
N LEU A 16 -3.98 11.56 -30.35
CA LEU A 16 -4.31 10.48 -29.41
C LEU A 16 -3.09 9.61 -29.09
N HIS A 17 -2.21 9.32 -30.06
CA HIS A 17 -0.94 8.62 -29.83
C HIS A 17 0.02 9.42 -28.96
N GLU A 18 0.19 10.72 -29.20
CA GLU A 18 0.97 11.62 -28.35
C GLU A 18 0.45 11.62 -26.91
N ARG A 19 -0.88 11.71 -26.72
CA ARG A 19 -1.50 11.63 -25.40
C ARG A 19 -1.24 10.30 -24.70
N ILE A 20 -1.34 9.18 -25.42
CA ILE A 20 -1.00 7.84 -24.90
C ILE A 20 0.49 7.75 -24.52
N GLN A 21 1.39 8.28 -25.35
CA GLN A 21 2.83 8.31 -25.10
C GLN A 21 3.22 9.21 -23.92
N SER A 22 2.44 10.28 -23.65
CA SER A 22 2.55 11.11 -22.44
C SER A 22 1.82 10.55 -21.21
N HIS A 23 1.45 9.26 -21.24
CA HIS A 23 0.70 8.53 -20.21
C HIS A 23 -0.63 9.19 -19.76
N GLN A 24 -1.25 10.00 -20.63
CA GLN A 24 -2.58 10.54 -20.35
C GLN A 24 -3.67 9.49 -20.51
N VAL A 25 -4.69 9.53 -19.65
CA VAL A 25 -5.84 8.63 -19.72
C VAL A 25 -6.67 8.94 -20.98
N VAL A 26 -6.68 8.01 -21.93
CA VAL A 26 -7.52 8.02 -23.14
C VAL A 26 -8.52 6.89 -23.05
N THR A 27 -9.76 7.20 -22.65
CA THR A 27 -10.85 6.22 -22.64
C THR A 27 -11.54 6.13 -24.00
N LEU A 28 -12.33 5.08 -24.22
CA LEU A 28 -13.16 4.94 -25.42
C LEU A 28 -14.15 6.13 -25.56
N GLU A 29 -14.66 6.66 -24.45
CA GLU A 29 -15.52 7.85 -24.43
C GLU A 29 -14.73 9.13 -24.74
N THR A 30 -13.48 9.24 -24.26
CA THR A 30 -12.58 10.35 -24.61
C THR A 30 -12.33 10.40 -26.12
N VAL A 31 -12.14 9.25 -26.78
CA VAL A 31 -12.01 9.18 -28.25
C VAL A 31 -13.33 9.51 -28.94
N HIS A 32 -14.46 9.03 -28.41
CA HIS A 32 -15.79 9.34 -28.94
C HIS A 32 -16.08 10.85 -28.95
N GLN A 33 -15.85 11.53 -27.82
CA GLN A 33 -16.00 12.99 -27.70
C GLN A 33 -15.02 13.75 -28.59
N ALA A 34 -13.76 13.30 -28.69
CA ALA A 34 -12.77 13.95 -29.57
C ALA A 34 -13.14 13.84 -31.07
N ILE A 35 -13.73 12.71 -31.51
CA ILE A 35 -14.28 12.56 -32.87
C ILE A 35 -15.46 13.53 -33.09
N ILE A 36 -16.37 13.66 -32.13
CA ILE A 36 -17.50 14.61 -32.20
C ILE A 36 -16.97 16.05 -32.30
N GLN A 37 -16.05 16.44 -31.43
CA GLN A 37 -15.46 17.78 -31.43
C GLN A 37 -14.76 18.08 -32.76
N GLN A 38 -13.91 17.16 -33.24
CA GLN A 38 -13.19 17.34 -34.49
C GLN A 38 -14.14 17.51 -35.69
N HIS A 39 -15.26 16.78 -35.69
CA HIS A 39 -16.30 16.90 -36.72
C HIS A 39 -17.07 18.24 -36.63
N GLN A 40 -17.37 18.71 -35.41
CA GLN A 40 -17.97 20.04 -35.24
C GLN A 40 -17.04 21.15 -35.74
N GLU A 41 -15.73 21.03 -35.52
CA GLU A 41 -14.73 21.98 -36.03
C GLU A 41 -14.62 21.95 -37.56
N GLU A 42 -14.59 20.77 -38.18
CA GLU A 42 -14.68 20.62 -39.65
C GLU A 42 -15.89 21.37 -40.21
N ARG A 43 -17.06 21.21 -39.60
CA ARG A 43 -18.29 21.84 -40.06
C ARG A 43 -18.32 23.34 -39.83
N ARG A 44 -17.86 23.84 -38.67
CA ARG A 44 -17.70 25.29 -38.43
C ARG A 44 -16.77 25.94 -39.47
N GLU A 45 -15.71 25.24 -39.85
CA GLU A 45 -14.78 25.68 -40.90
C GLU A 45 -15.43 25.65 -42.29
N ALA A 46 -16.17 24.60 -42.63
CA ALA A 46 -16.93 24.51 -43.87
C ALA A 46 -17.97 25.63 -43.99
N VAL A 47 -18.72 25.94 -42.91
CA VAL A 47 -19.65 27.09 -42.86
C VAL A 47 -18.91 28.41 -43.12
N ARG A 48 -17.76 28.65 -42.48
CA ARG A 48 -16.96 29.87 -42.69
C ARG A 48 -16.49 30.01 -44.14
N ARG A 49 -15.98 28.93 -44.75
CA ARG A 49 -15.53 28.92 -46.14
C ARG A 49 -16.68 29.14 -47.12
N ALA A 50 -17.77 28.39 -46.99
CA ALA A 50 -18.96 28.53 -47.84
C ALA A 50 -19.55 29.95 -47.75
N SER A 51 -19.61 30.54 -46.54
CA SER A 51 -20.08 31.92 -46.34
C SER A 51 -19.17 32.95 -47.01
N ARG A 52 -17.84 32.81 -46.91
CA ARG A 52 -16.86 33.70 -47.57
C ARG A 52 -16.89 33.61 -49.10
N LEU A 53 -17.23 32.45 -49.64
CA LEU A 53 -17.35 32.21 -51.09
C LEU A 53 -18.76 32.50 -51.64
N GLY A 54 -19.68 33.05 -50.84
CA GLY A 54 -21.05 33.40 -51.25
C GLY A 54 -22.05 32.23 -51.28
N PHE A 55 -21.63 31.00 -51.00
CA PHE A 55 -22.48 29.80 -51.04
C PHE A 55 -23.35 29.62 -49.79
N GLN A 56 -24.32 30.52 -49.60
CA GLN A 56 -25.17 30.56 -48.40
C GLN A 56 -26.01 29.29 -48.18
N ARG A 57 -26.49 28.62 -49.24
CA ARG A 57 -27.24 27.35 -49.11
C ARG A 57 -26.36 26.22 -48.54
N ILE A 58 -25.15 26.07 -49.07
CA ILE A 58 -24.16 25.10 -48.58
C ILE A 58 -23.77 25.42 -47.12
N ALA A 59 -23.64 26.71 -46.77
CA ALA A 59 -23.40 27.13 -45.39
C ALA A 59 -24.56 26.78 -44.44
N GLN A 60 -25.81 26.73 -44.91
CA GLN A 60 -26.97 26.28 -44.12
C GLN A 60 -26.96 24.75 -43.93
N GLU A 61 -26.65 23.97 -44.97
CA GLU A 61 -26.50 22.51 -44.86
C GLU A 61 -25.44 22.12 -43.81
N PHE A 62 -24.28 22.79 -43.81
CA PHE A 62 -23.25 22.55 -42.80
C PHE A 62 -23.63 22.99 -41.37
N ARG A 63 -24.71 23.77 -41.17
CA ARG A 63 -25.27 24.09 -39.84
C ARG A 63 -26.30 23.08 -39.33
N GLY A 64 -26.87 22.23 -40.19
CA GLY A 64 -27.89 21.25 -39.80
C GLY A 64 -27.38 20.19 -38.82
N PHE A 65 -28.21 19.71 -37.90
CA PHE A 65 -27.80 18.68 -36.94
C PHE A 65 -27.45 17.36 -37.65
N LEU A 66 -26.33 16.72 -37.27
CA LEU A 66 -26.02 15.33 -37.64
C LEU A 66 -25.93 14.50 -36.36
N PRO A 67 -26.33 13.22 -36.38
CA PRO A 67 -26.21 12.34 -35.23
C PRO A 67 -24.73 12.13 -34.84
N ASN A 68 -24.51 11.84 -33.56
CA ASN A 68 -23.19 11.41 -33.06
C ASN A 68 -22.76 10.09 -33.71
N PRO A 69 -21.44 9.83 -33.85
CA PRO A 69 -20.96 8.60 -34.46
C PRO A 69 -21.29 7.41 -33.56
N SER A 70 -21.53 6.23 -34.15
CA SER A 70 -21.80 5.04 -33.34
C SER A 70 -20.53 4.56 -32.62
N MET A 71 -20.70 3.90 -31.46
CA MET A 71 -19.57 3.25 -30.77
C MET A 71 -18.84 2.21 -31.65
N GLN A 72 -19.50 1.70 -32.68
CA GLN A 72 -18.86 0.83 -33.67
C GLN A 72 -17.87 1.62 -34.56
N TYR A 73 -18.25 2.81 -35.03
CA TYR A 73 -17.35 3.72 -35.74
C TYR A 73 -16.12 4.09 -34.89
N VAL A 74 -16.32 4.37 -33.59
CA VAL A 74 -15.21 4.68 -32.66
C VAL A 74 -14.23 3.51 -32.53
N ARG A 75 -14.73 2.27 -32.41
CA ARG A 75 -13.88 1.06 -32.37
C ARG A 75 -13.16 0.80 -33.69
N ASP A 76 -13.82 1.04 -34.81
CA ASP A 76 -13.24 0.82 -36.14
C ASP A 76 -12.20 1.91 -36.49
N PHE A 77 -12.40 3.15 -36.03
CA PHE A 77 -11.39 4.21 -36.02
C PHE A 77 -10.17 3.80 -35.19
N ALA A 78 -10.37 3.39 -33.94
CA ALA A 78 -9.28 2.96 -33.06
C ALA A 78 -8.48 1.78 -33.67
N ARG A 79 -9.17 0.77 -34.21
CA ARG A 79 -8.53 -0.36 -34.89
C ARG A 79 -7.71 0.08 -36.11
N ARG A 80 -8.25 1.00 -36.93
CA ARG A 80 -7.55 1.54 -38.13
C ARG A 80 -6.23 2.21 -37.77
N TYR A 81 -6.21 2.97 -36.68
CA TYR A 81 -5.03 3.71 -36.22
C TYR A 81 -4.22 2.97 -35.13
N ARG A 82 -4.40 1.66 -34.97
CA ARG A 82 -3.65 0.79 -34.03
C ARG A 82 -3.77 1.20 -32.55
N ILE A 83 -4.89 1.78 -32.14
CA ILE A 83 -5.21 2.07 -30.75
C ILE A 83 -6.01 0.89 -30.18
N SER A 84 -5.49 0.24 -29.13
CA SER A 84 -6.13 -0.88 -28.42
C SER A 84 -6.51 -0.49 -27.00
N PHE A 85 -7.71 -0.89 -26.56
CA PHE A 85 -8.18 -0.70 -25.18
C PHE A 85 -8.06 -2.01 -24.39
N VAL A 86 -7.69 -1.90 -23.12
CA VAL A 86 -7.56 -3.01 -22.16
C VAL A 86 -8.29 -2.62 -20.89
N ASP A 87 -9.03 -3.56 -20.30
CA ASP A 87 -9.67 -3.35 -19.00
C ASP A 87 -8.60 -3.14 -17.92
N GLN A 88 -8.51 -1.91 -17.39
CA GLN A 88 -7.68 -1.59 -16.24
C GLN A 88 -8.55 -1.27 -15.02
N SER A 89 -8.09 -1.66 -13.84
CA SER A 89 -8.67 -1.22 -12.57
C SER A 89 -8.41 0.27 -12.36
N THR A 90 -9.43 1.04 -11.96
CA THR A 90 -9.23 2.37 -11.37
C THR A 90 -8.35 2.25 -10.13
N GLN A 91 -7.09 2.69 -10.21
CA GLN A 91 -6.16 2.75 -9.09
C GLN A 91 -5.89 4.21 -8.73
N TYR A 92 -5.69 4.48 -7.44
CA TYR A 92 -5.28 5.80 -6.96
C TYR A 92 -3.99 6.26 -7.65
N ASN A 93 -3.95 7.52 -8.08
CA ASN A 93 -2.85 8.15 -8.82
C ASN A 93 -1.47 7.95 -8.17
N ASN A 94 -1.41 7.76 -6.85
CA ASN A 94 -0.19 7.52 -6.07
C ASN A 94 0.80 6.54 -6.72
N ARG A 95 0.33 5.49 -7.43
CA ARG A 95 1.22 4.54 -8.10
C ARG A 95 1.81 5.10 -9.39
N ALA A 96 0.98 5.68 -10.26
CA ALA A 96 1.42 6.31 -11.50
C ALA A 96 2.41 7.47 -11.21
N GLU A 97 2.10 8.26 -10.17
CA GLU A 97 2.95 9.35 -9.71
C GLU A 97 4.21 8.87 -8.95
N ALA A 98 4.24 7.63 -8.44
CA ALA A 98 5.47 7.05 -7.93
C ALA A 98 6.37 6.64 -9.11
N SER A 99 5.77 6.07 -10.17
CA SER A 99 6.42 5.63 -11.42
C SER A 99 6.94 6.75 -12.33
N TYR A 100 7.12 7.99 -11.85
CA TYR A 100 7.87 9.01 -12.60
C TYR A 100 9.36 8.66 -12.70
N ALA A 101 9.95 8.89 -13.86
CA ALA A 101 11.37 8.66 -14.14
C ALA A 101 12.28 9.40 -13.16
N SER A 102 11.92 10.63 -12.80
CA SER A 102 12.62 11.45 -11.81
C SER A 102 12.71 10.77 -10.43
N ASN A 103 11.64 10.14 -9.95
CA ASN A 103 11.62 9.43 -8.68
C ASN A 103 12.52 8.17 -8.71
N VAL A 104 12.45 7.40 -9.79
CA VAL A 104 13.27 6.19 -9.97
C VAL A 104 14.74 6.56 -10.03
N ALA A 105 15.11 7.54 -10.87
CA ALA A 105 16.47 8.05 -10.98
C ALA A 105 16.97 8.60 -9.63
N ASN A 106 16.15 9.35 -8.91
CA ASN A 106 16.51 9.89 -7.60
C ASN A 106 16.85 8.78 -6.58
N TRP A 107 16.08 7.69 -6.52
CA TRP A 107 16.39 6.56 -5.63
C TRP A 107 17.74 5.89 -5.98
N PHE A 108 18.03 5.71 -7.27
CA PHE A 108 19.35 5.22 -7.71
C PHE A 108 20.48 6.21 -7.40
N ASN A 109 20.23 7.52 -7.42
CA ASN A 109 21.27 8.53 -7.21
C ASN A 109 21.51 8.85 -5.73
N THR A 110 20.52 8.64 -4.85
CA THR A 110 20.60 8.99 -3.42
C THR A 110 20.68 7.79 -2.48
N ILE A 111 20.03 6.66 -2.82
CA ILE A 111 19.90 5.50 -1.92
C ILE A 111 20.71 4.29 -2.43
N PHE A 112 20.54 3.88 -3.69
CA PHE A 112 21.34 2.81 -4.29
C PHE A 112 22.45 3.39 -5.18
N THR A 113 23.34 4.16 -4.55
CA THR A 113 24.42 4.89 -5.22
C THR A 113 25.46 3.96 -5.86
N GLU A 114 26.30 4.53 -6.73
CA GLU A 114 27.40 3.79 -7.35
C GLU A 114 28.38 3.24 -6.30
N ASP A 115 28.73 4.01 -5.26
CA ASP A 115 29.57 3.55 -4.15
C ASP A 115 29.01 2.32 -3.41
N ILE A 116 27.69 2.17 -3.36
CA ILE A 116 27.02 1.02 -2.74
C ILE A 116 27.06 -0.20 -3.68
N ALA A 117 26.91 0.00 -4.99
CA ALA A 117 27.08 -1.07 -5.98
C ALA A 117 28.56 -1.45 -6.22
N LYS A 118 29.50 -0.54 -5.95
CA LYS A 118 30.94 -0.74 -6.15
C LYS A 118 31.47 -1.91 -5.34
N ASP A 119 32.33 -2.70 -5.97
CA ASP A 119 33.00 -3.90 -5.45
C ASP A 119 32.06 -5.03 -5.00
N VAL A 120 30.75 -4.91 -5.25
CA VAL A 120 29.77 -5.99 -5.07
C VAL A 120 29.86 -6.96 -6.25
N ARG A 121 29.77 -8.26 -5.98
CA ARG A 121 29.75 -9.31 -7.01
C ARG A 121 28.32 -9.78 -7.28
N GLN A 122 28.01 -10.24 -8.49
CA GLN A 122 26.69 -10.72 -8.91
C GLN A 122 25.99 -11.65 -7.89
N ARG A 123 26.75 -12.56 -7.28
CA ARG A 123 26.26 -13.51 -6.28
C ARG A 123 25.92 -12.91 -4.92
N ALA A 124 26.50 -11.77 -4.60
CA ALA A 124 26.31 -11.04 -3.35
C ALA A 124 25.12 -10.06 -3.42
N VAL A 125 24.43 -9.98 -4.56
CA VAL A 125 23.16 -9.27 -4.69
C VAL A 125 22.02 -10.24 -4.42
N LEU A 126 21.21 -9.94 -3.40
CA LEU A 126 20.06 -10.71 -2.96
C LEU A 126 18.79 -9.84 -3.03
N ASN A 127 17.66 -10.43 -3.39
CA ASN A 127 16.35 -9.83 -3.21
C ASN A 127 15.44 -10.80 -2.47
N MET A 128 14.77 -10.34 -1.41
CA MET A 128 13.72 -11.05 -0.70
C MET A 128 12.35 -10.45 -1.01
N ASN A 129 11.32 -11.31 -1.04
CA ASN A 129 9.92 -10.91 -1.14
C ASN A 129 8.99 -12.06 -0.75
N GLU A 130 7.74 -11.73 -0.46
CA GLU A 130 6.67 -12.66 -0.10
C GLU A 130 5.63 -12.87 -1.21
N THR A 131 5.10 -14.08 -1.30
CA THR A 131 3.93 -14.38 -2.14
C THR A 131 2.99 -15.38 -1.45
N ASN A 132 1.69 -15.18 -1.65
CA ASN A 132 0.66 -16.13 -1.24
C ASN A 132 0.83 -17.48 -1.98
N ILE A 133 0.69 -18.59 -1.25
CA ILE A 133 0.63 -19.97 -1.79
C ILE A 133 -0.58 -20.76 -1.24
N ASN A 134 -1.69 -20.08 -0.92
CA ASN A 134 -2.90 -20.75 -0.44
C ASN A 134 -3.48 -21.72 -1.49
N TYR A 135 -4.15 -22.77 -1.00
CA TYR A 135 -4.95 -23.69 -1.82
C TYR A 135 -6.10 -22.94 -2.53
N GLN A 136 -5.85 -22.46 -3.75
CA GLN A 136 -6.82 -21.77 -4.59
C GLN A 136 -6.72 -22.24 -6.04
N MET A 137 -7.46 -23.29 -6.38
CA MET A 137 -7.53 -23.76 -7.76
C MET A 137 -8.53 -22.94 -8.58
N LYS A 138 -8.09 -22.50 -9.78
CA LYS A 138 -9.00 -22.05 -10.83
C LYS A 138 -9.37 -23.24 -11.71
N GLN A 139 -10.67 -23.46 -11.90
CA GLN A 139 -11.20 -24.48 -12.82
C GLN A 139 -11.93 -23.80 -13.97
N LYS A 140 -11.81 -24.35 -15.19
CA LYS A 140 -12.64 -23.94 -16.33
C LYS A 140 -13.99 -24.63 -16.20
N THR A 141 -15.07 -23.87 -16.02
CA THR A 141 -16.43 -24.42 -15.97
C THR A 141 -17.17 -24.18 -17.28
N ALA A 142 -18.06 -25.11 -17.64
CA ALA A 142 -18.84 -25.02 -18.86
C ALA A 142 -19.95 -23.94 -18.74
N LYS A 143 -20.35 -23.39 -19.89
CA LYS A 143 -21.54 -22.55 -20.03
C LYS A 143 -22.21 -22.81 -21.38
N LYS A 144 -23.53 -22.61 -21.45
CA LYS A 144 -24.27 -22.66 -22.72
C LYS A 144 -23.86 -21.47 -23.60
N ILE A 145 -23.70 -21.72 -24.91
CA ILE A 145 -23.43 -20.65 -25.88
C ILE A 145 -24.56 -19.61 -25.82
N GLY A 146 -24.21 -18.33 -25.82
CA GLY A 146 -25.15 -17.22 -25.63
C GLY A 146 -25.37 -16.77 -24.17
N THR A 147 -24.99 -17.54 -23.15
CA THR A 147 -25.16 -17.08 -21.75
C THR A 147 -23.98 -16.25 -21.24
N LYS A 148 -24.27 -15.25 -20.39
CA LYS A 148 -23.25 -14.36 -19.82
C LYS A 148 -22.40 -15.04 -18.73
N ARG A 149 -22.95 -15.99 -17.97
CA ARG A 149 -22.27 -16.67 -16.84
C ARG A 149 -22.32 -18.20 -17.00
N GLY A 150 -21.27 -18.87 -16.54
CA GLY A 150 -21.23 -20.32 -16.32
C GLY A 150 -21.52 -20.67 -14.86
N VAL A 151 -21.69 -21.97 -14.58
CA VAL A 151 -21.82 -22.47 -13.20
C VAL A 151 -20.48 -22.29 -12.49
N SER A 152 -20.50 -21.87 -11.22
CA SER A 152 -19.27 -21.74 -10.41
C SER A 152 -19.02 -23.02 -9.63
N ALA A 153 -17.79 -23.53 -9.65
CA ALA A 153 -17.40 -24.65 -8.79
C ALA A 153 -17.38 -24.20 -7.31
N PRO A 154 -17.75 -25.08 -6.36
CA PRO A 154 -17.69 -24.76 -4.94
C PRO A 154 -16.25 -24.45 -4.52
N ARG A 155 -16.06 -23.35 -3.78
CA ARG A 155 -14.73 -22.96 -3.29
C ARG A 155 -14.37 -23.82 -2.08
N GLU A 156 -13.45 -24.75 -2.26
CA GLU A 156 -12.76 -25.39 -1.15
C GLU A 156 -12.05 -24.33 -0.30
N GLN A 157 -12.45 -24.18 0.96
CA GLN A 157 -11.76 -23.32 1.91
C GLN A 157 -10.59 -24.09 2.55
N MET A 158 -9.57 -23.33 2.95
CA MET A 158 -8.46 -23.80 3.79
C MET A 158 -8.36 -22.85 4.99
N PRO A 159 -8.22 -23.36 6.23
CA PRO A 159 -7.96 -22.52 7.40
C PRO A 159 -6.55 -21.93 7.32
N GLY A 160 -6.45 -20.60 7.48
CA GLY A 160 -5.19 -19.87 7.51
C GLY A 160 -4.65 -19.43 6.14
N HIS A 161 -3.82 -18.39 6.17
CA HIS A 161 -3.02 -17.93 5.02
C HIS A 161 -1.70 -18.71 4.97
N ILE A 162 -1.18 -19.03 3.78
CA ILE A 162 0.19 -19.54 3.63
C ILE A 162 1.00 -18.54 2.80
N THR A 163 2.13 -18.09 3.35
CA THR A 163 3.09 -17.24 2.65
C THR A 163 4.36 -18.01 2.33
N LEU A 164 4.80 -17.97 1.08
CA LEU A 164 6.18 -18.28 0.69
C LEU A 164 6.99 -16.98 0.73
N VAL A 165 8.03 -16.97 1.54
CA VAL A 165 9.11 -15.98 1.54
C VAL A 165 10.24 -16.57 0.69
N ALA A 166 10.57 -15.92 -0.41
CA ALA A 166 11.62 -16.34 -1.32
C ALA A 166 12.78 -15.35 -1.27
N THR A 167 14.02 -15.85 -1.38
CA THR A 167 15.21 -15.00 -1.56
C THR A 167 15.95 -15.44 -2.81
N ALA A 168 16.07 -14.56 -3.79
CA ALA A 168 16.74 -14.84 -5.06
C ALA A 168 18.06 -14.07 -5.17
N SER A 169 19.00 -14.63 -5.94
CA SER A 169 20.24 -13.99 -6.38
C SER A 169 20.43 -14.23 -7.88
N PRO A 170 21.04 -13.31 -8.64
CA PRO A 170 21.50 -13.60 -9.99
C PRO A 170 22.77 -14.47 -10.01
N GLY A 171 23.41 -14.76 -8.86
CA GLY A 171 24.49 -15.74 -8.73
C GLY A 171 24.03 -17.21 -8.85
N ALA A 172 24.93 -18.18 -8.67
CA ALA A 172 24.57 -19.60 -8.80
C ALA A 172 23.63 -20.09 -7.68
N ARG A 173 23.98 -19.81 -6.42
CA ARG A 173 23.29 -20.28 -5.21
C ARG A 173 22.22 -19.29 -4.71
N GLN A 174 21.28 -19.80 -3.90
CA GLN A 174 20.19 -19.05 -3.26
C GLN A 174 20.06 -19.51 -1.80
N PRO A 175 19.55 -18.65 -0.88
CA PRO A 175 19.14 -19.07 0.47
C PRO A 175 17.98 -20.07 0.44
N PRO A 176 17.73 -20.78 1.56
CA PRO A 176 16.61 -21.70 1.71
C PRO A 176 15.27 -20.97 1.50
N MET A 177 14.24 -21.70 1.04
CA MET A 177 12.88 -21.16 1.04
C MET A 177 12.35 -21.06 2.47
N PHE A 178 11.48 -20.10 2.75
CA PHE A 178 10.91 -19.92 4.08
C PHE A 178 9.40 -19.79 3.99
N VAL A 179 8.64 -20.64 4.71
CA VAL A 179 7.18 -20.72 4.61
C VAL A 179 6.53 -20.38 5.94
N ILE A 180 5.54 -19.49 5.91
CA ILE A 180 4.77 -19.04 7.06
C ILE A 180 3.36 -19.61 6.97
N PHE A 181 2.94 -20.36 8.00
CA PHE A 181 1.55 -20.81 8.15
C PHE A 181 0.77 -19.89 9.09
N GLY A 182 -0.41 -19.44 8.64
CA GLY A 182 -1.36 -18.66 9.40
C GLY A 182 -2.32 -19.50 10.25
N GLY A 183 -2.70 -19.00 11.42
CA GLY A 183 -3.70 -19.64 12.29
C GLY A 183 -3.25 -20.96 12.91
N LEU A 184 -1.94 -21.23 12.96
CA LEU A 184 -1.34 -22.37 13.66
C LEU A 184 -0.48 -21.87 14.82
N GLN A 185 -0.56 -22.53 15.98
CA GLN A 185 0.29 -22.21 17.13
C GLN A 185 1.76 -22.60 16.85
N GLN A 186 1.99 -23.80 16.32
CA GLN A 186 3.31 -24.32 15.97
C GLN A 186 3.30 -24.96 14.58
N VAL A 187 4.48 -25.09 13.97
CA VAL A 187 4.65 -25.87 12.74
C VAL A 187 4.32 -27.33 13.07
N PRO A 188 3.34 -27.97 12.39
CA PRO A 188 2.99 -29.36 12.63
C PRO A 188 4.13 -30.30 12.29
N ASP A 189 4.29 -31.38 13.06
CA ASP A 189 5.42 -32.29 12.90
C ASP A 189 5.40 -33.02 11.55
N TYR A 190 4.22 -33.42 11.04
CA TYR A 190 4.09 -33.99 9.69
C TYR A 190 4.63 -33.09 8.57
N ILE A 191 4.65 -31.75 8.74
CA ILE A 191 5.28 -30.84 7.77
C ILE A 191 6.80 -30.90 7.89
N LYS A 192 7.35 -31.00 9.10
CA LYS A 192 8.80 -31.12 9.31
C LYS A 192 9.29 -32.45 8.73
N ASP A 193 8.57 -33.53 9.00
CA ASP A 193 8.92 -34.89 8.56
C ASP A 193 8.79 -35.05 7.04
N SER A 194 7.71 -34.54 6.42
CA SER A 194 7.46 -34.66 4.97
C SER A 194 8.43 -33.86 4.09
N PHE A 195 9.21 -32.95 4.67
CA PHE A 195 10.13 -32.03 3.99
C PHE A 195 11.50 -31.94 4.67
N ILE A 196 11.90 -32.96 5.45
CA ILE A 196 13.15 -32.96 6.22
C ILE A 196 14.42 -32.88 5.35
N ASP A 197 14.36 -33.44 4.13
CA ASP A 197 15.47 -33.46 3.16
C ASP A 197 15.48 -32.24 2.22
N GLU A 198 14.52 -31.32 2.35
CA GLU A 198 14.38 -30.13 1.49
C GLU A 198 15.06 -28.90 2.10
N ASP A 199 15.62 -28.02 1.27
CA ASP A 199 16.24 -26.75 1.71
C ASP A 199 15.15 -25.68 1.98
N ILE A 200 14.32 -25.95 3.00
CA ILE A 200 13.14 -25.18 3.38
C ILE A 200 13.04 -25.01 4.90
N VAL A 201 12.61 -23.83 5.34
CA VAL A 201 12.36 -23.52 6.75
C VAL A 201 10.90 -23.14 6.94
N PHE A 202 10.30 -23.60 8.04
CA PHE A 202 8.90 -23.33 8.38
C PHE A 202 8.78 -22.46 9.61
N ASN A 203 7.80 -21.56 9.62
CA ASN A 203 7.42 -20.77 10.78
C ASN A 203 5.89 -20.58 10.84
N THR A 204 5.37 -20.10 11.96
CA THR A 204 3.95 -19.78 12.16
C THR A 204 3.73 -18.31 12.48
N SER A 205 2.52 -17.83 12.24
CA SER A 205 2.02 -16.55 12.74
C SER A 205 0.50 -16.59 12.85
N GLU A 206 -0.10 -15.69 13.63
CA GLU A 206 -1.55 -15.61 13.75
C GLU A 206 -2.22 -15.33 12.38
N SER A 207 -1.72 -14.34 11.66
CA SER A 207 -2.27 -13.88 10.37
C SER A 207 -1.79 -14.68 9.15
N GLY A 208 -0.67 -15.41 9.26
CA GLY A 208 0.01 -16.06 8.14
C GLY A 208 0.85 -15.12 7.28
N PHE A 209 1.05 -13.87 7.71
CA PHE A 209 1.95 -12.89 7.09
C PHE A 209 3.21 -12.69 7.95
N MET A 210 4.26 -12.12 7.35
CA MET A 210 5.46 -11.79 8.10
C MET A 210 5.17 -10.72 9.17
N ASN A 211 5.76 -10.92 10.34
CA ASN A 211 5.80 -9.94 11.42
C ASN A 211 7.25 -9.78 11.90
N ARG A 212 7.48 -8.86 12.84
CA ARG A 212 8.82 -8.55 13.37
C ARG A 212 9.59 -9.76 13.91
N GLN A 213 8.93 -10.67 14.62
CA GLN A 213 9.56 -11.88 15.17
C GLN A 213 9.87 -12.90 14.08
N VAL A 214 8.96 -13.08 13.12
CA VAL A 214 9.15 -13.97 11.96
C VAL A 214 10.26 -13.46 11.05
N TYR A 215 10.38 -12.13 10.85
CA TYR A 215 11.48 -11.52 10.11
C TYR A 215 12.83 -11.75 10.78
N ARG A 216 12.95 -11.53 12.10
CA ARG A 216 14.18 -11.88 12.87
C ARG A 216 14.59 -13.33 12.67
N HIS A 217 13.62 -14.26 12.67
CA HIS A 217 13.92 -15.67 12.42
C HIS A 217 14.45 -15.90 11.00
N TYR A 218 13.78 -15.35 9.98
CA TYR A 218 14.26 -15.36 8.59
C TYR A 218 15.68 -14.78 8.46
N VAL A 219 15.97 -13.64 9.10
CA VAL A 219 17.29 -13.00 9.09
C VAL A 219 18.36 -13.89 9.70
N ARG A 220 18.08 -14.57 10.82
CA ARG A 220 19.02 -15.53 11.43
C ARG A 220 19.31 -16.72 10.50
N ILE A 221 18.30 -17.24 9.80
CA ILE A 221 18.48 -18.29 8.77
C ILE A 221 19.34 -17.78 7.59
N LEU A 222 19.07 -16.57 7.10
CA LEU A 222 19.87 -15.96 6.03
C LEU A 222 21.33 -15.80 6.44
N CYS A 223 21.60 -15.32 7.66
CA CYS A 223 22.95 -15.15 8.18
C CYS A 223 23.67 -16.50 8.37
N GLN A 224 22.98 -17.53 8.86
CA GLN A 224 23.53 -18.90 8.92
C GLN A 224 23.89 -19.43 7.53
N TRP A 225 23.04 -19.20 6.52
CA TRP A 225 23.34 -19.57 5.13
C TRP A 225 24.54 -18.80 4.58
N ILE A 226 24.66 -17.49 4.84
CA ILE A 226 25.80 -16.65 4.45
C ILE A 226 27.11 -17.19 5.07
N ARG A 227 27.13 -17.47 6.37
CA ARG A 227 28.30 -18.07 7.07
C ARG A 227 28.70 -19.41 6.43
N LYS A 228 27.74 -20.29 6.14
CA LYS A 228 27.97 -21.55 5.42
C LYS A 228 28.52 -21.31 4.01
N GLN A 229 28.07 -20.27 3.30
CA GLN A 229 28.61 -19.91 1.99
C GLN A 229 30.03 -19.33 2.05
N LYS A 230 30.40 -18.58 3.11
CA LYS A 230 31.78 -18.11 3.36
C LYS A 230 32.72 -19.29 3.60
N GLN A 231 32.35 -20.22 4.49
CA GLN A 231 33.08 -21.48 4.74
C GLN A 231 33.30 -22.31 3.46
N LEU A 232 32.29 -22.39 2.59
CA LEU A 232 32.37 -23.08 1.29
C LEU A 232 33.11 -22.27 0.20
N LYS A 233 33.77 -21.15 0.56
CA LYS A 233 34.47 -20.21 -0.32
C LYS A 233 33.61 -19.67 -1.48
N TYR A 234 32.28 -19.74 -1.34
CA TYR A 234 31.36 -19.13 -2.29
C TYR A 234 31.37 -17.62 -2.09
N PHE A 235 31.28 -17.15 -0.84
CA PHE A 235 31.56 -15.75 -0.50
C PHE A 235 32.99 -15.59 0.05
N ASN A 236 33.55 -14.38 -0.04
CA ASN A 236 34.74 -14.04 0.76
C ASN A 236 34.31 -13.67 2.19
N GLU A 237 35.21 -13.75 3.16
CA GLU A 237 34.90 -13.40 4.57
C GLU A 237 34.39 -11.95 4.71
N ASP A 238 35.11 -10.99 4.12
CA ASP A 238 34.76 -9.56 4.09
C ASP A 238 33.91 -9.17 2.85
N GLU A 239 33.18 -10.10 2.22
CA GLU A 239 32.37 -9.76 1.05
C GLU A 239 31.15 -8.90 1.42
N LYS A 240 31.06 -7.74 0.77
CA LYS A 240 29.90 -6.84 0.80
C LYS A 240 28.70 -7.48 0.10
N ILE A 241 27.67 -7.82 0.87
CA ILE A 241 26.42 -8.41 0.39
C ILE A 241 25.34 -7.33 0.39
N LEU A 242 24.50 -7.26 -0.66
CA LEU A 242 23.35 -6.37 -0.72
C LEU A 242 22.06 -7.19 -0.59
N LEU A 243 21.16 -6.79 0.32
CA LEU A 243 19.84 -7.39 0.48
C LEU A 243 18.75 -6.36 0.16
N PHE A 244 18.07 -6.53 -0.97
CA PHE A 244 16.95 -5.70 -1.37
C PHE A 244 15.63 -6.24 -0.83
N VAL A 245 14.87 -5.40 -0.13
CA VAL A 245 13.57 -5.71 0.50
C VAL A 245 12.53 -4.65 0.14
N ASP A 246 11.24 -4.97 0.32
CA ASP A 246 10.18 -3.97 0.22
C ASP A 246 10.19 -3.01 1.43
N GLY A 247 9.40 -1.94 1.37
CA GLY A 247 9.30 -0.94 2.44
C GLY A 247 8.43 -1.33 3.64
N PHE A 248 8.12 -2.62 3.84
CA PHE A 248 7.24 -3.08 4.92
C PHE A 248 7.86 -2.91 6.31
N LYS A 249 7.00 -2.61 7.30
CA LYS A 249 7.42 -2.05 8.59
C LYS A 249 8.20 -3.03 9.47
N SER A 250 8.09 -4.35 9.24
CA SER A 250 8.92 -5.34 9.95
C SER A 250 10.37 -5.41 9.45
N HIS A 251 10.66 -4.91 8.25
CA HIS A 251 12.02 -4.99 7.68
C HIS A 251 13.01 -4.01 8.32
N GLY A 252 12.53 -2.86 8.80
CA GLY A 252 13.32 -1.92 9.61
C GLY A 252 13.35 -2.24 11.10
N ASP A 253 13.32 -3.51 11.46
CA ASP A 253 13.55 -3.96 12.84
C ASP A 253 15.02 -3.80 13.22
N GLU A 254 15.29 -3.08 14.31
CA GLU A 254 16.66 -2.70 14.71
C GLU A 254 17.57 -3.92 14.98
N GLU A 255 17.08 -4.91 15.74
CA GLU A 255 17.83 -6.17 15.99
C GLU A 255 18.16 -6.90 14.68
N SER A 256 17.21 -6.95 13.74
CA SER A 256 17.42 -7.54 12.42
C SER A 256 18.47 -6.78 11.61
N CYS A 257 18.47 -5.45 11.69
CA CYS A 257 19.44 -4.59 11.00
C CYS A 257 20.86 -4.74 11.57
N ASP A 258 20.98 -4.86 12.90
CA ASP A 258 22.27 -5.10 13.56
C ASP A 258 22.85 -6.46 13.15
N ILE A 259 22.08 -7.55 13.26
CA ILE A 259 22.50 -8.91 12.86
C ILE A 259 22.95 -8.97 11.39
N LEU A 260 22.24 -8.27 10.48
CA LEU A 260 22.63 -8.20 9.07
C LEU A 260 23.92 -7.39 8.87
N SER A 261 24.09 -6.29 9.60
CA SER A 261 25.28 -5.45 9.51
C SER A 261 26.55 -6.16 9.99
N GLU A 262 26.44 -7.01 11.01
CA GLU A 262 27.55 -7.82 11.55
C GLU A 262 28.06 -8.86 10.53
N GLU A 263 27.21 -9.36 9.64
CA GLU A 263 27.60 -10.30 8.58
C GLU A 263 28.17 -9.64 7.31
N GLY A 264 28.17 -8.31 7.25
CA GLY A 264 28.54 -7.55 6.05
C GLY A 264 27.39 -7.38 5.04
N VAL A 265 26.14 -7.56 5.48
CA VAL A 265 24.95 -7.36 4.65
C VAL A 265 24.44 -5.93 4.76
N ILE A 266 24.36 -5.25 3.61
CA ILE A 266 23.75 -3.93 3.47
C ILE A 266 22.31 -4.12 3.00
N THR A 267 21.34 -3.80 3.86
CA THR A 267 19.92 -3.93 3.55
C THR A 267 19.36 -2.64 2.98
N ILE A 268 18.72 -2.73 1.81
CA ILE A 268 18.22 -1.58 1.04
C ILE A 268 16.71 -1.77 0.81
N ALA A 269 15.90 -0.83 1.28
CA ALA A 269 14.47 -0.83 1.05
C ALA A 269 14.10 -0.13 -0.27
N PHE A 270 13.24 -0.76 -1.05
CA PHE A 270 12.66 -0.15 -2.25
C PHE A 270 11.80 1.08 -1.91
N PRO A 271 11.66 2.04 -2.86
CA PRO A 271 10.73 3.15 -2.71
C PRO A 271 9.26 2.67 -2.72
N GLY A 272 8.40 3.40 -2.01
CA GLY A 272 6.98 3.06 -1.84
C GLY A 272 6.26 2.96 -3.19
N SER A 273 5.32 2.03 -3.31
CA SER A 273 4.55 1.74 -4.54
C SER A 273 5.34 1.31 -5.78
N LEU A 274 6.69 1.26 -5.73
CA LEU A 274 7.56 0.94 -6.88
C LEU A 274 8.04 -0.52 -6.95
N THR A 275 7.67 -1.39 -6.00
CA THR A 275 7.97 -2.84 -6.01
C THR A 275 7.80 -3.52 -7.37
N HIS A 276 6.68 -3.32 -8.07
CA HIS A 276 6.46 -3.89 -9.42
C HIS A 276 7.47 -3.50 -10.51
N LEU A 277 8.13 -2.35 -10.33
CA LEU A 277 9.15 -1.82 -11.25
C LEU A 277 10.56 -2.26 -10.84
N LEU A 278 10.87 -2.23 -9.54
CA LEU A 278 12.24 -2.35 -9.02
C LEU A 278 12.56 -3.68 -8.33
N GLN A 279 11.57 -4.48 -7.93
CA GLN A 279 11.76 -5.72 -7.15
C GLN A 279 11.91 -6.95 -8.07
N PRO A 280 13.11 -7.57 -8.16
CA PRO A 280 13.37 -8.69 -9.09
C PRO A 280 12.47 -9.91 -8.88
N LEU A 281 12.02 -10.18 -7.66
CA LEU A 281 11.07 -11.27 -7.42
C LEU A 281 9.71 -11.01 -8.07
N ASP A 282 9.15 -9.81 -7.99
CA ASP A 282 7.84 -9.52 -8.59
C ASP A 282 7.87 -9.32 -10.12
N SER A 283 8.97 -8.79 -10.68
CA SER A 283 9.04 -8.48 -12.12
C SER A 283 8.94 -9.71 -13.03
N VAL A 284 9.63 -10.80 -12.68
CA VAL A 284 9.72 -12.02 -13.51
C VAL A 284 9.50 -13.31 -12.73
N LEU A 285 10.13 -13.46 -11.56
CA LEU A 285 10.20 -14.76 -10.86
C LEU A 285 8.83 -15.17 -10.32
N PHE A 286 8.17 -14.32 -9.53
CA PHE A 286 6.83 -14.57 -8.98
C PHE A 286 5.74 -14.66 -10.06
N ARG A 287 5.89 -13.95 -11.19
CA ARG A 287 5.02 -14.12 -12.35
C ARG A 287 5.11 -15.54 -12.92
N LYS A 288 6.33 -16.06 -13.15
CA LYS A 288 6.54 -17.43 -13.64
C LYS A 288 6.17 -18.48 -12.60
N PHE A 289 6.54 -18.25 -11.35
CA PHE A 289 6.21 -19.07 -10.19
C PHE A 289 4.69 -19.25 -10.05
N ARG A 290 3.89 -18.18 -10.08
CA ARG A 290 2.43 -18.29 -9.96
C ARG A 290 1.84 -19.18 -11.07
N THR A 291 2.37 -19.15 -12.30
CA THR A 291 1.96 -20.08 -13.36
C THR A 291 2.39 -21.52 -13.07
N ALA A 292 3.64 -21.74 -12.66
CA ALA A 292 4.16 -23.07 -12.35
C ALA A 292 3.48 -23.70 -11.12
N PHE A 293 3.37 -22.97 -10.02
CA PHE A 293 2.65 -23.33 -8.79
C PHE A 293 1.21 -23.77 -9.08
N ASN A 294 0.43 -23.00 -9.86
CA ASN A 294 -0.94 -23.40 -10.19
C ASN A 294 -1.01 -24.72 -10.99
N LYS A 295 -0.02 -25.00 -11.85
CA LYS A 295 0.10 -26.28 -12.56
C LYS A 295 0.49 -27.42 -11.60
N GLN A 296 1.48 -27.20 -10.74
CA GLN A 296 1.93 -28.22 -9.78
C GLN A 296 0.86 -28.52 -8.73
N LEU A 297 0.12 -27.52 -8.25
CA LEU A 297 -1.00 -27.72 -7.32
C LEU A 297 -2.09 -28.62 -7.92
N GLN A 298 -2.35 -28.52 -9.24
CA GLN A 298 -3.26 -29.43 -9.95
C GLN A 298 -2.69 -30.85 -10.06
N ILE A 299 -1.40 -30.99 -10.37
CA ILE A 299 -0.72 -32.30 -10.45
C ILE A 299 -0.74 -32.99 -9.08
N GLN A 300 -0.26 -32.32 -8.04
CA GLN A 300 -0.27 -32.82 -6.66
C GLN A 300 -1.70 -33.21 -6.24
N ARG A 301 -2.73 -32.42 -6.59
CA ARG A 301 -4.12 -32.80 -6.29
C ARG A 301 -4.54 -34.11 -6.96
N MET A 302 -4.16 -34.32 -8.22
CA MET A 302 -4.49 -35.56 -8.92
C MET A 302 -3.83 -36.78 -8.26
N HIS A 303 -2.60 -36.65 -7.73
CA HIS A 303 -1.95 -37.72 -6.97
C HIS A 303 -2.72 -38.08 -5.69
N TYR A 304 -3.03 -37.11 -4.82
CA TYR A 304 -3.81 -37.40 -3.59
C TYR A 304 -5.20 -37.96 -3.90
N VAL A 305 -5.89 -37.46 -4.93
CA VAL A 305 -7.21 -37.98 -5.29
C VAL A 305 -7.14 -39.40 -5.84
N ASN A 306 -6.15 -39.74 -6.67
CA ASN A 306 -5.97 -41.10 -7.14
C ASN A 306 -5.69 -42.06 -5.97
N GLN A 307 -4.78 -41.70 -5.06
CA GLN A 307 -4.50 -42.48 -3.84
C GLN A 307 -5.77 -42.70 -2.99
N ILE A 308 -6.60 -41.67 -2.79
CA ILE A 308 -7.84 -41.78 -2.02
C ILE A 308 -8.87 -42.68 -2.75
N LEU A 309 -8.95 -42.63 -4.07
CA LEU A 309 -9.84 -43.50 -4.85
C LEU A 309 -9.38 -44.96 -4.83
N GLU A 310 -8.07 -45.19 -4.93
CA GLU A 310 -7.43 -46.52 -4.83
C GLU A 310 -7.70 -47.16 -3.46
N VAL A 311 -7.44 -46.43 -2.36
CA VAL A 311 -7.70 -46.89 -0.98
C VAL A 311 -9.18 -47.16 -0.71
N ASN A 312 -10.09 -46.37 -1.28
CA ASN A 312 -11.53 -46.56 -1.12
C ASN A 312 -12.14 -47.53 -2.14
N HIS A 313 -11.34 -48.17 -3.00
CA HIS A 313 -11.78 -49.02 -4.11
C HIS A 313 -12.87 -48.39 -5.02
N SER A 314 -12.88 -47.07 -5.14
CA SER A 314 -13.93 -46.33 -5.87
C SER A 314 -13.50 -46.01 -7.29
N THR A 315 -14.33 -46.39 -8.26
CA THR A 315 -14.17 -46.04 -9.68
C THR A 315 -14.88 -44.74 -10.06
N ASP A 316 -15.70 -44.16 -9.17
CA ASP A 316 -16.48 -42.95 -9.44
C ASP A 316 -15.62 -41.69 -9.35
N ARG A 317 -15.13 -41.26 -10.52
CA ARG A 317 -14.37 -40.00 -10.71
C ARG A 317 -15.27 -38.76 -10.85
N THR A 318 -16.60 -38.88 -10.77
CA THR A 318 -17.52 -37.76 -10.96
C THR A 318 -17.72 -36.92 -9.69
N GLN A 319 -17.49 -37.52 -8.51
CA GLN A 319 -17.63 -36.84 -7.23
C GLN A 319 -16.39 -36.01 -6.87
N ILE A 320 -16.61 -34.84 -6.28
CA ILE A 320 -15.52 -33.96 -5.81
C ILE A 320 -14.96 -34.52 -4.49
N THR A 321 -13.86 -35.27 -4.58
CA THR A 321 -13.09 -35.73 -3.42
C THR A 321 -12.66 -34.53 -2.57
N LYS A 322 -13.10 -34.49 -1.30
CA LYS A 322 -12.77 -33.45 -0.33
C LYS A 322 -11.46 -33.78 0.38
N LEU A 323 -10.47 -32.91 0.27
CA LEU A 323 -9.16 -33.09 0.91
C LEU A 323 -9.11 -32.44 2.30
N SER A 324 -8.33 -33.04 3.21
CA SER A 324 -8.10 -32.54 4.56
C SER A 324 -7.28 -31.23 4.56
N ALA A 325 -7.30 -30.50 5.68
CA ALA A 325 -6.49 -29.26 5.81
C ALA A 325 -4.98 -29.53 5.83
N GLU A 326 -4.59 -30.72 6.29
CA GLU A 326 -3.21 -31.24 6.30
C GLU A 326 -2.73 -31.56 4.89
N GLN A 327 -3.47 -32.40 4.14
CA GLN A 327 -3.18 -32.71 2.74
C GLN A 327 -3.05 -31.43 1.90
N LYS A 328 -3.96 -30.46 2.10
CA LYS A 328 -3.90 -29.16 1.42
C LYS A 328 -2.65 -28.37 1.75
N ARG A 329 -2.18 -28.38 3.01
CA ARG A 329 -0.93 -27.69 3.39
C ARG A 329 0.28 -28.36 2.74
N GLU A 330 0.40 -29.68 2.86
CA GLU A 330 1.51 -30.43 2.25
C GLU A 330 1.56 -30.22 0.73
N MET A 331 0.41 -30.34 0.04
CA MET A 331 0.30 -30.05 -1.38
C MET A 331 0.72 -28.62 -1.75
N CYS A 332 0.37 -27.62 -0.95
CA CYS A 332 0.76 -26.23 -1.22
C CYS A 332 2.27 -26.03 -1.04
N VAL A 333 2.89 -26.65 -0.03
CA VAL A 333 4.34 -26.62 0.16
C VAL A 333 5.05 -27.34 -0.99
N ARG A 334 4.67 -28.58 -1.30
CA ARG A 334 5.28 -29.39 -2.38
C ARG A 334 5.14 -28.69 -3.74
N ALA A 335 3.95 -28.19 -4.08
CA ALA A 335 3.73 -27.41 -5.29
C ALA A 335 4.48 -26.06 -5.31
N ALA A 336 4.78 -25.47 -4.16
CA ALA A 336 5.61 -24.26 -4.06
C ALA A 336 7.09 -24.57 -4.30
N ILE A 337 7.62 -25.67 -3.75
CA ILE A 337 8.98 -26.15 -4.04
C ILE A 337 9.13 -26.41 -5.54
N ASP A 338 8.31 -27.30 -6.10
CA ASP A 338 8.31 -27.66 -7.53
C ASP A 338 8.12 -26.42 -8.43
N GLY A 339 7.17 -25.56 -8.06
CA GLY A 339 6.83 -24.35 -8.80
C GLY A 339 7.95 -23.31 -8.80
N PHE A 340 8.68 -23.19 -7.68
CA PHE A 340 9.78 -22.24 -7.56
C PHE A 340 11.03 -22.74 -8.27
N GLN A 341 11.34 -24.04 -8.21
CA GLN A 341 12.43 -24.65 -8.99
C GLN A 341 12.26 -24.41 -10.50
N VAL A 342 11.04 -24.59 -11.03
CA VAL A 342 10.70 -24.29 -12.44
C VAL A 342 10.82 -22.79 -12.78
N ALA A 343 10.54 -21.90 -11.82
CA ALA A 343 10.59 -20.46 -12.03
C ALA A 343 12.00 -19.85 -11.87
N ALA A 344 12.79 -20.33 -10.93
CA ALA A 344 14.07 -19.75 -10.49
C ALA A 344 15.28 -20.21 -11.30
N THR A 345 15.10 -20.48 -12.60
CA THR A 345 16.19 -20.83 -13.51
C THR A 345 17.26 -19.72 -13.55
N HIS A 346 18.51 -20.09 -13.83
CA HIS A 346 19.62 -19.13 -13.93
C HIS A 346 19.30 -17.94 -14.85
N HIS A 347 18.71 -18.20 -16.03
CA HIS A 347 18.31 -17.15 -16.95
C HIS A 347 17.20 -16.25 -16.36
N ASN A 348 16.14 -16.83 -15.77
CA ASN A 348 15.05 -16.03 -15.20
C ASN A 348 15.55 -15.14 -14.05
N ARG A 349 16.49 -15.63 -13.23
CA ARG A 349 17.12 -14.85 -12.15
C ARG A 349 18.01 -13.74 -12.68
N GLN A 350 18.88 -13.98 -13.66
CA GLN A 350 19.67 -12.90 -14.25
C GLN A 350 18.79 -11.83 -14.91
N THR A 351 17.79 -12.26 -15.68
CA THR A 351 16.88 -11.34 -16.38
C THR A 351 16.09 -10.50 -15.38
N SER A 352 15.62 -11.05 -14.26
CA SER A 352 14.79 -10.29 -13.32
C SER A 352 15.53 -9.14 -12.61
N PHE A 353 16.80 -9.34 -12.25
CA PHE A 353 17.64 -8.28 -11.68
C PHE A 353 18.07 -7.26 -12.74
N ARG A 354 18.31 -7.69 -13.99
CA ARG A 354 18.64 -6.81 -15.12
C ARG A 354 17.47 -5.90 -15.48
N THR A 355 16.26 -6.43 -15.60
CA THR A 355 15.06 -5.63 -15.96
C THR A 355 14.69 -4.58 -14.92
N CYS A 356 15.12 -4.76 -13.68
CA CYS A 356 14.90 -3.78 -12.61
C CYS A 356 16.05 -2.76 -12.47
N GLY A 357 17.10 -2.85 -13.31
CA GLY A 357 18.30 -2.01 -13.20
C GLY A 357 19.15 -2.26 -11.94
N ILE A 358 18.91 -3.37 -11.21
CA ILE A 358 19.57 -3.67 -9.94
C ILE A 358 20.91 -4.37 -10.14
N TRP A 359 20.98 -5.33 -11.06
CA TRP A 359 22.25 -5.98 -11.42
C TRP A 359 22.35 -6.28 -12.94
N PRO A 360 23.35 -5.75 -13.65
CA PRO A 360 24.24 -4.66 -13.21
C PRO A 360 23.44 -3.40 -12.85
N ARG A 361 24.00 -2.52 -12.01
CA ARG A 361 23.33 -1.25 -11.66
C ARG A 361 23.19 -0.40 -12.92
N SER A 362 21.96 -0.12 -13.34
CA SER A 362 21.64 0.78 -14.45
C SER A 362 20.33 1.51 -14.18
N PRO A 363 20.40 2.78 -13.74
CA PRO A 363 19.22 3.63 -13.58
C PRO A 363 18.45 3.80 -14.89
N GLU A 364 19.16 3.84 -16.02
CA GLU A 364 18.61 4.01 -17.37
C GLU A 364 17.70 2.84 -17.72
N THR A 365 18.12 1.60 -17.43
CA THR A 365 17.32 0.40 -17.68
C THR A 365 16.04 0.38 -16.84
N ALA A 366 16.08 0.90 -15.61
CA ALA A 366 14.89 1.02 -14.76
C ALA A 366 13.94 2.13 -15.23
N VAL A 367 14.48 3.25 -15.70
CA VAL A 367 13.73 4.42 -16.19
C VAL A 367 13.12 4.20 -17.58
N GLN A 368 13.74 3.40 -18.45
CA GLN A 368 13.27 3.12 -19.81
C GLN A 368 12.13 2.07 -19.87
N ARG A 369 11.59 1.62 -18.73
CA ARG A 369 10.47 0.67 -18.69
C ARG A 369 9.18 1.32 -19.16
N ASP A 370 8.37 0.59 -19.93
CA ASP A 370 7.07 1.05 -20.46
C ASP A 370 6.11 1.58 -19.36
N GLU A 371 6.21 1.02 -18.15
CA GLU A 371 5.37 1.40 -17.01
C GLU A 371 5.88 2.62 -16.21
N VAL A 372 6.98 3.24 -16.65
CA VAL A 372 7.56 4.48 -16.10
C VAL A 372 7.14 5.67 -16.97
N ILE A 373 6.71 6.76 -16.31
CA ILE A 373 6.33 8.01 -16.98
C ILE A 373 7.58 8.89 -17.07
N ASN A 374 8.02 9.22 -18.28
CA ASN A 374 9.23 10.03 -18.47
C ASN A 374 8.95 11.53 -18.24
N ASP A 375 9.38 12.04 -17.09
CA ASP A 375 9.29 13.45 -16.69
C ASP A 375 10.67 14.13 -16.55
N LEU A 376 11.77 13.52 -17.02
CA LEU A 376 13.13 14.00 -16.76
C LEU A 376 13.39 15.44 -17.23
N CYS A 377 12.73 15.89 -18.30
CA CYS A 377 12.86 17.26 -18.81
C CYS A 377 12.16 18.31 -17.95
N ASN A 378 11.18 17.91 -17.12
CA ASN A 378 10.45 18.79 -16.21
C ASN A 378 9.91 17.96 -15.02
N PRO A 379 10.76 17.62 -14.03
CA PRO A 379 10.39 16.73 -12.95
C PRO A 379 9.20 17.25 -12.14
N VAL A 380 8.12 16.48 -12.07
CA VAL A 380 6.89 16.92 -11.36
C VAL A 380 7.14 17.06 -9.85
N TYR A 381 8.15 16.38 -9.31
CA TYR A 381 8.54 16.39 -7.90
C TYR A 381 10.06 16.51 -7.73
N GLN A 382 10.65 17.61 -8.20
CA GLN A 382 12.10 17.85 -8.25
C GLN A 382 12.89 17.61 -6.93
N ASN A 383 12.23 17.66 -5.77
CA ASN A 383 12.83 17.43 -4.44
C ASN A 383 12.34 16.14 -3.74
N GLY A 384 11.73 15.21 -4.48
CA GLY A 384 11.27 13.91 -3.98
C GLY A 384 9.94 13.94 -3.20
N ARG A 385 9.41 12.74 -2.92
CA ARG A 385 8.16 12.54 -2.17
C ARG A 385 8.41 11.87 -0.82
N ASN A 386 7.79 12.38 0.23
CA ASN A 386 7.50 11.57 1.41
C ASN A 386 6.45 10.51 1.03
N SER A 387 6.87 9.24 1.04
CA SER A 387 5.95 8.12 1.28
C SER A 387 5.16 8.41 2.56
N GLY A 388 3.85 8.17 2.55
CA GLY A 388 3.00 8.46 3.70
C GLY A 388 3.48 7.82 5.01
N SER A 389 3.10 8.43 6.14
CA SER A 389 3.53 8.03 7.48
C SER A 389 3.39 6.52 7.75
N GLY A 390 4.52 5.80 7.78
CA GLY A 390 4.58 4.41 8.24
C GLY A 390 5.36 3.42 7.37
N GLN A 391 5.73 3.77 6.13
CA GLN A 391 6.57 2.91 5.28
C GLN A 391 8.06 3.22 5.49
N ILE A 392 8.86 2.16 5.63
CA ILE A 392 10.33 2.24 5.76
C ILE A 392 10.94 2.14 4.36
N SER A 393 10.49 3.02 3.48
CA SER A 393 10.77 2.99 2.04
C SER A 393 11.99 3.84 1.68
N ALA A 394 12.71 3.47 0.61
CA ALA A 394 13.79 4.28 0.04
C ALA A 394 14.88 4.66 1.05
N GLN A 395 15.36 3.69 1.84
CA GLN A 395 16.46 3.90 2.78
C GLN A 395 17.32 2.65 2.95
N ILE A 396 18.56 2.87 3.39
CA ILE A 396 19.48 1.82 3.83
C ILE A 396 19.16 1.54 5.31
N LEU A 397 18.88 0.28 5.65
CA LEU A 397 18.42 -0.10 7.00
C LEU A 397 19.60 -0.42 7.94
N SER A 398 20.64 -1.06 7.40
CA SER A 398 21.87 -1.43 8.10
C SER A 398 22.84 -0.24 8.22
N LYS A 399 23.14 0.21 9.45
CA LYS A 399 24.15 1.25 9.70
C LYS A 399 25.55 0.66 9.70
N VAL A 400 26.40 1.01 8.72
CA VAL A 400 27.81 0.59 8.72
C VAL A 400 28.57 1.33 9.82
N LYS A 401 28.93 0.64 10.92
CA LYS A 401 29.84 1.16 11.95
C LYS A 401 31.25 1.29 11.35
N ARG A 402 31.72 2.53 11.12
CA ARG A 402 33.11 2.78 10.69
C ARG A 402 34.08 2.35 11.80
N LYS A 403 34.98 1.41 11.52
CA LYS A 403 36.18 1.18 12.37
C LYS A 403 36.99 2.49 12.40
N ARG A 404 37.29 3.01 13.59
CA ARG A 404 38.38 3.98 13.74
C ARG A 404 39.69 3.22 13.55
N VAL A 405 40.54 3.71 12.64
CA VAL A 405 41.94 3.31 12.55
C VAL A 405 42.72 4.40 13.27
N GLU A 406 43.49 4.01 14.29
CA GLU A 406 44.47 4.88 14.90
C GLU A 406 45.69 4.94 13.97
N ILE A 407 46.16 6.15 13.67
CA ILE A 407 47.37 6.38 12.89
C ILE A 407 48.36 7.06 13.82
N GLU A 408 49.48 6.37 14.08
CA GLU A 408 50.64 6.95 14.74
C GLU A 408 51.37 7.86 13.75
N GLU A 409 51.48 9.16 14.07
CA GLU A 409 52.32 10.09 13.30
C GLU A 409 53.72 10.16 13.89
N ASN A 410 54.72 9.83 13.08
CA ASN A 410 56.12 10.14 13.38
C ASN A 410 56.93 10.29 12.09
N GLN A 411 57.08 11.53 11.61
CA GLN A 411 58.37 12.13 11.22
C GLN A 411 58.21 13.59 10.74
N MET A 412 59.19 14.41 11.13
CA MET A 412 59.30 15.86 10.89
C MET A 412 60.17 16.18 9.64
N LEU A 413 60.35 17.49 9.38
CA LEU A 413 61.33 18.17 8.51
C LEU A 413 60.81 18.58 7.12
N ASN A 414 61.03 19.80 6.60
CA ASN A 414 61.44 21.05 7.26
C ASN A 414 61.20 22.30 6.36
N THR A 415 60.73 23.41 6.97
CA THR A 415 61.07 24.84 6.65
C THR A 415 60.70 25.49 5.29
N PRO A 416 60.64 26.85 5.19
CA PRO A 416 60.10 27.80 6.18
C PRO A 416 59.25 28.98 5.60
N ASN A 417 58.30 29.44 6.43
CA ASN A 417 57.83 30.83 6.64
C ASN A 417 57.67 31.83 5.47
N GLU A 418 56.42 32.25 5.26
CA GLU A 418 56.03 33.67 5.38
C GLU A 418 54.93 33.87 6.45
N ILE A 419 54.75 35.12 6.88
CA ILE A 419 54.41 35.56 8.26
C ILE A 419 53.58 36.85 8.17
N ILE A 420 52.61 37.27 9.01
CA ILE A 420 51.76 36.85 10.17
C ILE A 420 50.67 37.99 10.27
N PRO A 421 49.49 37.95 10.96
CA PRO A 421 48.77 36.96 11.80
C PRO A 421 47.33 36.66 11.28
N GLY A 422 46.45 35.89 11.94
CA GLY A 422 46.53 35.27 13.27
C GLY A 422 45.57 34.08 13.45
N LYS A 423 46.06 33.07 14.17
CA LYS A 423 45.34 31.81 14.45
C LYS A 423 44.55 31.88 15.76
N LYS A 424 43.47 31.10 15.80
CA LYS A 424 43.15 30.08 16.83
C LYS A 424 44.19 29.90 17.96
N SER A 425 43.74 29.68 19.21
CA SER A 425 43.85 28.32 19.82
C SER A 425 43.03 28.13 21.11
N ARG A 426 42.81 26.85 21.42
CA ARG A 426 42.12 26.22 22.56
C ARG A 426 42.77 26.46 23.93
N ARG A 427 41.97 26.28 24.99
CA ARG A 427 42.17 25.35 26.13
C ARG A 427 40.77 24.89 26.60
N VAL A 428 40.50 23.60 26.79
CA VAL A 428 40.80 22.72 27.95
C VAL A 428 40.07 23.18 29.22
N GLU A 429 39.42 22.21 29.87
CA GLU A 429 38.47 22.36 30.98
C GLU A 429 39.16 22.84 32.28
N GLU A 430 38.46 23.68 33.04
CA GLU A 430 38.58 23.82 34.49
C GLU A 430 37.27 24.41 35.05
N ASP A 431 36.77 23.85 36.15
CA ASP A 431 35.55 24.30 36.82
C ASP A 431 35.74 25.69 37.46
N GLN A 432 34.83 26.64 37.20
CA GLN A 432 34.25 27.51 38.25
C GLN A 432 33.13 28.46 37.79
N SER A 433 32.05 28.45 38.57
CA SER A 433 31.09 29.53 38.90
C SER A 433 30.78 30.67 37.91
N SER A 434 29.49 30.73 37.55
CA SER A 434 28.65 31.95 37.47
C SER A 434 29.13 33.17 36.67
N ASN A 435 28.51 33.40 35.51
CA ASN A 435 27.68 34.60 35.24
C ASN A 435 26.93 34.45 33.91
N GLU A 436 25.62 34.17 33.94
CA GLU A 436 24.79 34.27 32.72
C GLU A 436 24.50 35.74 32.39
N SER A 437 24.79 36.15 31.15
CA SER A 437 24.48 37.47 30.63
C SER A 437 22.96 37.74 30.58
N ILE A 438 22.58 38.98 30.89
CA ILE A 438 21.20 39.42 31.14
C ILE A 438 20.23 39.09 29.98
N GLU A 439 20.68 39.14 28.73
CA GLU A 439 19.88 38.79 27.55
C GLU A 439 19.43 37.33 27.52
N THR A 440 20.27 36.41 28.01
CA THR A 440 19.95 34.97 28.08
C THR A 440 18.85 34.70 29.10
N ILE A 441 18.87 35.41 30.23
CA ILE A 441 17.85 35.33 31.29
C ILE A 441 16.52 35.90 30.79
N GLN A 442 16.53 37.02 30.07
CA GLN A 442 15.30 37.60 29.48
C GLN A 442 14.66 36.65 28.45
N ARG A 443 15.48 36.00 27.61
CA ARG A 443 14.99 35.06 26.59
C ARG A 443 14.41 33.79 27.20
N LYS A 444 15.01 33.25 28.28
CA LYS A 444 14.45 32.12 29.06
C LYS A 444 13.11 32.50 29.71
N LYS A 445 13.02 33.64 30.39
CA LYS A 445 11.78 34.12 31.03
C LYS A 445 10.60 34.29 30.06
N GLN A 446 10.85 34.78 28.84
CA GLN A 446 9.79 34.88 27.81
C GLN A 446 9.29 33.51 27.31
N ILE A 447 10.14 32.48 27.32
CA ILE A 447 9.75 31.12 26.92
C ILE A 447 8.92 30.45 28.03
N GLU A 448 9.32 30.58 29.30
CA GLU A 448 8.54 30.06 30.44
C GLU A 448 7.17 30.72 30.58
N GLN A 449 7.08 32.05 30.47
CA GLN A 449 5.80 32.77 30.52
C GLN A 449 4.84 32.34 29.38
N LYS A 450 5.37 32.01 28.20
CA LYS A 450 4.57 31.45 27.09
C LYS A 450 4.13 30.00 27.34
N LYS A 451 4.90 29.22 28.11
CA LYS A 451 4.56 27.84 28.48
C LYS A 451 3.44 27.83 29.54
N GLN A 452 3.62 28.61 30.61
CA GLN A 452 2.64 28.74 31.70
C GLN A 452 1.28 29.28 31.22
N LYS A 453 1.25 30.28 30.33
CA LYS A 453 0.00 30.78 29.71
C LYS A 453 -0.72 29.75 28.82
N LYS A 454 -0.03 28.70 28.38
CA LYS A 454 -0.62 27.65 27.54
C LYS A 454 -1.20 26.53 28.40
N GLU A 455 -0.50 26.16 29.48
CA GLU A 455 -0.96 25.21 30.49
C GLU A 455 -2.14 25.77 31.31
N SER A 456 -2.15 27.06 31.65
CA SER A 456 -3.26 27.69 32.40
C SER A 456 -4.59 27.59 31.63
N LYS A 457 -4.60 27.94 30.34
CA LYS A 457 -5.79 27.83 29.47
C LYS A 457 -6.27 26.39 29.29
N GLN A 458 -5.34 25.43 29.33
CA GLN A 458 -5.66 24.01 29.20
C GLN A 458 -6.27 23.44 30.49
N ASN A 459 -5.90 23.99 31.64
CA ASN A 459 -6.48 23.65 32.95
C ASN A 459 -7.80 24.37 33.22
N GLU A 460 -7.99 25.62 32.79
CA GLU A 460 -9.30 26.32 32.84
C GLU A 460 -10.37 25.55 32.06
N ALA A 461 -10.05 25.08 30.85
CA ALA A 461 -10.97 24.27 30.04
C ALA A 461 -11.33 22.93 30.70
N LYS A 462 -10.40 22.30 31.43
CA LYS A 462 -10.68 21.07 32.22
C LYS A 462 -11.52 21.35 33.45
N LEU A 463 -11.28 22.45 34.15
CA LEU A 463 -12.01 22.81 35.38
C LEU A 463 -13.47 23.21 35.07
N GLN A 464 -13.69 23.88 33.93
CA GLN A 464 -15.02 24.21 33.43
C GLN A 464 -15.82 22.97 33.02
N TYR A 465 -15.13 21.90 32.59
CA TYR A 465 -15.74 20.60 32.24
C TYR A 465 -16.17 19.79 33.47
N SER A 466 -15.41 19.83 34.57
CA SER A 466 -15.75 19.11 35.81
C SER A 466 -16.96 19.67 36.58
N LEU A 467 -17.47 20.85 36.21
CA LEU A 467 -18.51 21.58 36.95
C LEU A 467 -19.95 21.38 36.43
N PHE A 468 -20.15 20.56 35.40
CA PHE A 468 -21.47 20.37 34.75
C PHE A 468 -22.03 18.93 34.81
N LEU A 469 -21.36 18.02 35.53
CA LEU A 469 -21.82 16.64 35.74
C LEU A 469 -22.88 16.55 36.86
N ASP A 470 -24.07 17.10 36.64
CA ASP A 470 -25.22 16.88 37.54
C ASP A 470 -26.59 17.10 36.85
N GLN A 471 -26.91 16.25 35.86
CA GLN A 471 -28.28 16.00 35.38
C GLN A 471 -28.34 14.79 34.42
N ALA A 472 -28.93 13.69 34.88
CA ALA A 472 -29.22 12.51 34.05
C ALA A 472 -30.59 12.63 33.35
N VAL A 473 -30.70 12.13 32.12
CA VAL A 473 -31.93 12.13 31.30
C VAL A 473 -32.23 10.71 30.78
N PRO A 474 -33.50 10.25 30.69
CA PRO A 474 -33.80 8.81 30.80
C PRO A 474 -33.67 7.94 29.54
N ILE A 475 -33.53 6.64 29.80
CA ILE A 475 -33.43 5.54 28.82
C ILE A 475 -34.82 5.21 28.24
N SER A 476 -35.12 5.58 26.98
CA SER A 476 -36.39 5.16 26.33
C SER A 476 -36.45 5.07 24.80
N VAL A 477 -35.33 5.08 24.04
CA VAL A 477 -35.36 4.78 22.57
C VAL A 477 -34.14 3.94 22.12
N ILE A 478 -34.18 2.62 22.37
CA ILE A 478 -33.03 1.71 22.08
C ILE A 478 -33.37 0.55 21.11
N ALA A 479 -34.64 0.22 20.91
CA ALA A 479 -35.05 -1.06 20.28
C ALA A 479 -34.96 -1.16 18.73
N GLN A 480 -34.53 -0.12 18.00
CA GLN A 480 -34.43 -0.15 16.53
C GLN A 480 -33.20 0.61 15.99
N ARG A 481 -31.99 0.06 16.17
CA ARG A 481 -30.75 0.64 15.63
C ARG A 481 -30.18 -0.20 14.46
N PRO A 482 -30.09 0.33 13.22
CA PRO A 482 -29.67 -0.45 12.04
C PRO A 482 -28.15 -0.64 11.91
N TYR A 483 -27.40 -0.59 13.01
CA TYR A 483 -25.93 -0.55 12.98
C TYR A 483 -25.32 -1.95 12.85
N ARG A 484 -24.85 -2.24 11.63
CA ARG A 484 -24.03 -3.42 11.34
C ARG A 484 -22.59 -3.16 11.75
N ARG A 485 -21.97 -4.04 12.55
CA ARG A 485 -20.52 -4.02 12.85
C ARG A 485 -19.70 -3.77 11.57
N ASN A 486 -18.74 -2.86 11.65
CA ASN A 486 -17.81 -2.59 10.56
C ASN A 486 -16.72 -3.67 10.52
N ALA A 487 -16.33 -4.11 9.32
CA ALA A 487 -15.38 -5.19 9.14
C ALA A 487 -14.45 -4.90 7.96
N SER A 488 -13.14 -5.07 8.19
CA SER A 488 -12.07 -4.83 7.22
C SER A 488 -12.18 -5.68 5.94
N GLU A 489 -12.87 -6.83 6.01
CA GLU A 489 -13.01 -7.77 4.90
C GLU A 489 -14.14 -7.44 3.89
N ARG A 490 -14.99 -6.44 4.16
CA ARG A 490 -16.09 -6.10 3.24
C ARG A 490 -15.55 -5.49 1.93
N ARG A 491 -16.11 -5.95 0.79
CA ARG A 491 -15.69 -5.49 -0.55
C ARG A 491 -15.91 -3.99 -0.71
N LYS A 492 -14.81 -3.24 -0.86
CA LYS A 492 -14.77 -1.77 -1.09
C LYS A 492 -15.48 -1.27 -2.37
N SER A 493 -16.05 -2.16 -3.19
CA SER A 493 -16.50 -1.91 -4.57
C SER A 493 -17.81 -1.09 -4.72
N LYS A 494 -18.20 -0.32 -3.69
CA LYS A 494 -19.29 0.66 -3.74
C LYS A 494 -18.93 2.03 -3.19
N VAL A 495 -17.84 2.14 -2.42
CA VAL A 495 -17.45 3.38 -1.72
C VAL A 495 -17.38 4.58 -2.67
N GLU A 496 -16.82 4.42 -3.87
CA GLU A 496 -16.68 5.51 -4.84
C GLU A 496 -18.03 5.99 -5.42
N ALA A 497 -18.95 5.08 -5.71
CA ALA A 497 -20.29 5.43 -6.19
C ALA A 497 -21.12 6.09 -5.08
N ASP A 498 -21.04 5.54 -3.87
CA ASP A 498 -21.70 6.04 -2.66
C ASP A 498 -21.19 7.47 -2.31
N ILE A 499 -19.88 7.74 -2.47
CA ILE A 499 -19.30 9.09 -2.27
C ILE A 499 -19.82 10.08 -3.32
N VAL A 500 -19.82 9.72 -4.60
CA VAL A 500 -20.32 10.60 -5.68
C VAL A 500 -21.80 10.93 -5.45
N GLN A 501 -22.60 9.93 -5.06
CA GLN A 501 -24.02 10.12 -4.77
C GLN A 501 -24.22 11.05 -3.57
N VAL A 502 -23.56 10.80 -2.43
CA VAL A 502 -23.72 11.64 -1.23
C VAL A 502 -23.17 13.06 -1.45
N GLN A 503 -22.10 13.22 -2.24
CA GLN A 503 -21.60 14.54 -2.63
C GLN A 503 -22.64 15.33 -3.44
N GLN A 504 -23.30 14.69 -4.42
CA GLN A 504 -24.36 15.32 -5.20
C GLN A 504 -25.59 15.67 -4.35
N GLU A 505 -25.94 14.79 -3.39
CA GLU A 505 -27.04 15.04 -2.45
C GLU A 505 -26.73 16.24 -1.52
N LEU A 506 -25.48 16.35 -1.02
CA LEU A 506 -25.05 17.46 -0.15
C LEU A 506 -24.83 18.79 -0.88
N GLU A 507 -24.43 18.76 -2.16
CA GLU A 507 -24.27 19.97 -2.98
C GLU A 507 -25.58 20.74 -3.18
N LEU A 508 -26.74 20.06 -3.14
CA LEU A 508 -28.06 20.69 -3.18
C LEU A 508 -28.34 21.54 -1.93
N ASP A 509 -27.83 21.11 -0.78
CA ASP A 509 -27.96 21.81 0.51
C ASP A 509 -26.78 22.78 0.77
N GLY A 510 -25.86 22.94 -0.20
CA GLY A 510 -24.68 23.80 -0.08
C GLY A 510 -23.56 23.24 0.79
N MET A 511 -23.60 21.95 1.15
CA MET A 511 -22.61 21.25 1.98
C MET A 511 -21.58 20.46 1.15
N GLN A 512 -20.43 20.12 1.74
CA GLN A 512 -19.34 19.40 1.06
C GLN A 512 -18.73 18.27 1.92
N LEU A 513 -18.36 17.16 1.27
CA LEU A 513 -17.61 16.07 1.91
C LEU A 513 -16.11 16.41 2.03
N ILE A 514 -15.61 16.34 3.27
CA ILE A 514 -14.18 16.41 3.56
C ILE A 514 -13.62 14.98 3.67
N ASN A 515 -12.76 14.62 2.70
CA ASN A 515 -12.09 13.33 2.68
C ASN A 515 -10.98 13.26 3.75
N ASN A 516 -11.31 12.55 4.82
CA ASN A 516 -10.48 12.16 5.94
C ASN A 516 -9.82 10.79 5.67
N ARG A 517 -8.57 10.81 5.18
CA ARG A 517 -7.75 9.62 4.92
C ARG A 517 -7.43 8.82 6.20
N GLY A 518 -8.38 8.00 6.66
CA GLY A 518 -8.26 7.19 7.87
C GLY A 518 -8.52 5.71 7.60
N GLU A 519 -7.45 4.92 7.49
CA GLU A 519 -7.51 3.46 7.44
C GLU A 519 -7.97 2.93 8.82
N GLY A 520 -9.28 2.73 8.97
CA GLY A 520 -9.95 2.40 10.24
C GLY A 520 -10.16 3.59 11.20
N ASN A 521 -9.24 4.56 11.22
CA ASN A 521 -9.38 5.80 12.02
C ASN A 521 -10.42 6.81 11.48
N CYS A 522 -11.14 6.51 10.39
CA CYS A 522 -12.00 7.47 9.69
C CYS A 522 -13.06 8.16 10.58
N LEU A 523 -13.83 7.42 11.39
CA LEU A 523 -14.83 8.01 12.30
C LEU A 523 -14.21 9.08 13.22
N PHE A 524 -13.09 8.74 13.87
CA PHE A 524 -12.39 9.64 14.79
C PHE A 524 -11.83 10.87 14.08
N HIS A 525 -11.34 10.73 12.84
CA HIS A 525 -10.95 11.90 12.03
C HIS A 525 -12.15 12.77 11.63
N ALA A 526 -13.32 12.19 11.34
CA ALA A 526 -14.52 12.96 11.01
C ALA A 526 -15.01 13.76 12.23
N ILE A 527 -15.14 13.10 13.39
CA ILE A 527 -15.53 13.73 14.64
C ILE A 527 -14.52 14.81 15.07
N ASN A 528 -13.21 14.53 15.00
CA ASN A 528 -12.20 15.54 15.32
C ASN A 528 -12.29 16.76 14.38
N ASP A 529 -12.58 16.56 13.08
CA ASP A 529 -12.77 17.67 12.14
C ASP A 529 -13.99 18.53 12.49
N GLN A 530 -15.14 17.89 12.75
CA GLN A 530 -16.39 18.54 13.18
C GLN A 530 -16.27 19.27 14.53
N LEU A 531 -15.41 18.76 15.43
CA LEU A 531 -15.13 19.41 16.71
C LEU A 531 -14.23 20.66 16.60
N GLY A 532 -13.62 20.93 15.44
CA GLY A 532 -12.67 22.03 15.24
C GLY A 532 -11.19 21.62 15.40
N ARG A 533 -10.91 20.32 15.30
CA ARG A 533 -9.59 19.68 15.45
C ARG A 533 -8.88 19.91 16.80
N PRO A 534 -9.55 19.76 17.96
CA PRO A 534 -8.90 19.89 19.26
C PRO A 534 -7.82 18.81 19.52
N TYR A 535 -7.91 17.64 18.87
CA TYR A 535 -6.95 16.55 19.05
C TYR A 535 -5.88 16.53 17.96
N ASN A 536 -4.60 16.67 18.35
CA ASN A 536 -3.45 16.48 17.45
C ASN A 536 -3.25 14.99 17.08
N ASN A 537 -3.74 14.07 17.90
CA ASN A 537 -3.72 12.63 17.65
C ASN A 537 -5.12 12.05 17.89
N VAL A 538 -5.76 11.52 16.84
CA VAL A 538 -7.10 10.93 16.94
C VAL A 538 -7.13 9.61 17.74
N HIS A 539 -5.98 8.99 18.00
CA HIS A 539 -5.90 7.89 18.94
C HIS A 539 -6.24 8.33 20.38
N GLN A 540 -5.91 9.57 20.76
CA GLN A 540 -6.34 10.09 22.08
C GLN A 540 -7.85 10.25 22.14
N LEU A 541 -8.46 10.87 21.12
CA LEU A 541 -9.91 10.98 20.98
C LEU A 541 -10.60 9.60 21.06
N ARG A 542 -10.04 8.58 20.39
CA ARG A 542 -10.50 7.19 20.47
C ARG A 542 -10.48 6.68 21.92
N LEU A 543 -9.37 6.85 22.64
CA LEU A 543 -9.24 6.42 24.03
C LEU A 543 -10.21 7.16 24.96
N ASP A 544 -10.41 8.47 24.75
CA ASP A 544 -11.32 9.29 25.54
C ASP A 544 -12.79 8.82 25.36
N ILE A 545 -13.22 8.55 24.12
CA ILE A 545 -14.55 7.97 23.81
C ILE A 545 -14.74 6.58 24.43
N ILE A 546 -13.70 5.75 24.46
CA ILE A 546 -13.79 4.41 25.06
C ILE A 546 -13.80 4.50 26.59
N ASN A 547 -13.08 5.46 27.16
CA ASN A 547 -13.12 5.72 28.59
C ASN A 547 -14.51 6.20 29.04
N GLU A 548 -15.18 7.06 28.26
CA GLU A 548 -16.58 7.42 28.45
C GLU A 548 -17.50 6.18 28.47
N LEU A 549 -17.33 5.31 27.47
CA LEU A 549 -18.10 4.08 27.28
C LEU A 549 -17.86 3.02 28.39
N LEU A 550 -16.67 3.02 29.01
CA LEU A 550 -16.35 2.17 30.17
C LEU A 550 -16.80 2.79 31.50
N THR A 551 -16.75 4.11 31.63
CA THR A 551 -17.11 4.83 32.86
C THR A 551 -18.62 4.76 33.10
N HIS A 552 -19.42 4.87 32.04
CA HIS A 552 -20.88 4.74 32.07
C HIS A 552 -21.32 3.34 31.57
N GLN A 553 -20.63 2.29 32.03
CA GLN A 553 -20.93 0.90 31.65
C GLN A 553 -22.40 0.54 31.93
N ASP A 554 -23.00 1.06 33.00
CA ASP A 554 -24.41 0.87 33.35
C ASP A 554 -25.37 1.32 32.24
N ILE A 555 -25.06 2.42 31.54
CA ILE A 555 -25.83 2.91 30.40
C ILE A 555 -25.56 2.07 29.14
N TYR A 556 -24.29 1.71 28.88
CA TYR A 556 -23.90 1.11 27.61
C TYR A 556 -23.94 -0.43 27.58
N GLN A 557 -23.95 -1.13 28.71
CA GLN A 557 -23.92 -2.59 28.79
C GLN A 557 -25.07 -3.25 28.00
N ALA A 558 -26.24 -2.62 27.94
CA ALA A 558 -27.41 -3.12 27.23
C ALA A 558 -27.26 -3.16 25.69
N TYR A 559 -26.25 -2.50 25.11
CA TYR A 559 -25.93 -2.59 23.68
C TYR A 559 -25.07 -3.80 23.31
N PHE A 560 -24.60 -4.58 24.29
CA PHE A 560 -23.66 -5.69 24.11
C PHE A 560 -24.27 -7.03 24.53
N ASP A 561 -24.07 -8.05 23.69
CA ASP A 561 -24.60 -9.39 23.83
C ASP A 561 -23.52 -10.42 24.18
N ASP A 562 -23.92 -11.69 24.33
CA ASP A 562 -23.03 -12.81 24.62
C ASP A 562 -21.94 -13.04 23.55
N GLN A 563 -22.02 -12.40 22.37
CA GLN A 563 -20.99 -12.53 21.34
C GLN A 563 -19.79 -11.60 21.54
N GLU A 564 -19.97 -10.44 22.16
CA GLU A 564 -18.87 -9.52 22.48
C GLU A 564 -19.24 -8.62 23.67
N SER A 565 -18.73 -8.92 24.87
CA SER A 565 -18.93 -8.08 26.05
C SER A 565 -18.32 -6.69 25.89
N LEU A 566 -18.88 -5.69 26.60
CA LEU A 566 -18.39 -4.31 26.65
C LEU A 566 -16.87 -4.21 26.85
N GLN A 567 -16.30 -5.02 27.76
CA GLN A 567 -14.87 -5.01 28.07
C GLN A 567 -14.02 -5.65 26.96
N ASN A 568 -14.57 -6.59 26.19
CA ASN A 568 -13.91 -7.15 25.00
C ASN A 568 -13.97 -6.13 23.84
N TYR A 569 -15.14 -5.52 23.61
CA TYR A 569 -15.33 -4.45 22.63
C TYR A 569 -14.38 -3.28 22.89
N ALA A 570 -14.33 -2.77 24.13
CA ALA A 570 -13.44 -1.68 24.52
C ALA A 570 -11.95 -2.04 24.31
N ARG A 571 -11.52 -3.26 24.67
CA ARG A 571 -10.15 -3.75 24.41
C ARG A 571 -9.81 -3.86 22.93
N ARG A 572 -10.78 -4.22 22.08
CA ARG A 572 -10.62 -4.22 20.62
C ARG A 572 -10.57 -2.78 20.07
N MET A 573 -11.55 -1.97 20.41
CA MET A 573 -11.71 -0.60 19.92
C MET A 573 -10.60 0.35 20.38
N SER A 574 -9.90 0.04 21.49
CA SER A 574 -8.74 0.81 21.96
C SER A 574 -7.51 0.68 21.05
N ARG A 575 -7.50 -0.29 20.12
CA ARG A 575 -6.39 -0.47 19.16
C ARG A 575 -6.43 0.64 18.12
N ASP A 576 -5.28 1.26 17.85
CA ASP A 576 -5.18 2.24 16.77
C ASP A 576 -5.50 1.60 15.42
N GLY A 577 -6.24 2.31 14.57
CA GLY A 577 -6.72 1.78 13.30
C GLY A 577 -7.88 0.77 13.37
N GLU A 578 -8.44 0.45 14.54
CA GLU A 578 -9.67 -0.38 14.61
C GLU A 578 -10.88 0.42 14.07
N TYR A 579 -11.70 -0.18 13.21
CA TYR A 579 -12.81 0.52 12.56
C TYR A 579 -13.93 0.86 13.55
N GLY A 580 -14.12 2.15 13.81
CA GLY A 580 -15.25 2.65 14.59
C GLY A 580 -16.60 2.26 13.98
N ASP A 581 -17.58 1.96 14.82
CA ASP A 581 -18.95 1.60 14.44
C ASP A 581 -19.99 2.29 15.33
N GLY A 582 -21.28 2.03 15.06
CA GLY A 582 -22.38 2.77 15.68
C GLY A 582 -22.56 2.57 17.19
N ALA A 583 -21.89 1.60 17.81
CA ALA A 583 -21.90 1.45 19.27
C ALA A 583 -21.12 2.59 19.97
N LEU A 584 -20.27 3.33 19.25
CA LEU A 584 -19.59 4.52 19.77
C LEU A 584 -20.45 5.79 19.78
N PHE A 585 -21.57 5.83 19.05
CA PHE A 585 -22.28 7.09 18.85
C PHE A 585 -22.85 7.67 20.14
N GLY A 586 -23.47 6.86 20.98
CA GLY A 586 -23.96 7.30 22.29
C GLY A 586 -22.85 7.81 23.23
N ALA A 587 -21.63 7.27 23.11
CA ALA A 587 -20.47 7.76 23.87
C ALA A 587 -19.90 9.07 23.28
N ILE A 588 -19.91 9.21 21.95
CA ILE A 588 -19.50 10.45 21.26
C ILE A 588 -20.47 11.60 21.58
N THR A 589 -21.78 11.36 21.51
CA THR A 589 -22.79 12.39 21.78
C THR A 589 -22.75 12.86 23.23
N ASN A 590 -22.55 11.93 24.17
CA ASN A 590 -22.48 12.25 25.59
C ASN A 590 -21.16 12.95 25.96
N LEU A 591 -19.99 12.43 25.52
CA LEU A 591 -18.68 13.02 25.81
C LEU A 591 -18.54 14.47 25.30
N PHE A 592 -19.18 14.80 24.17
CA PHE A 592 -19.07 16.15 23.59
C PHE A 592 -20.34 17.02 23.74
N GLN A 593 -21.42 16.48 24.31
CA GLN A 593 -22.74 17.12 24.42
C GLN A 593 -23.22 17.64 23.05
N VAL A 594 -23.22 16.73 22.06
CA VAL A 594 -23.53 17.01 20.65
C VAL A 594 -24.57 16.06 20.09
N GLN A 595 -25.40 16.56 19.18
CA GLN A 595 -26.22 15.76 18.29
C GLN A 595 -25.33 15.25 17.12
N LEU A 596 -25.50 13.99 16.72
CA LEU A 596 -24.79 13.44 15.57
C LEU A 596 -25.77 13.20 14.41
N GLU A 597 -25.54 13.87 13.26
CA GLU A 597 -26.25 13.63 12.00
C GLU A 597 -25.40 12.77 11.07
N ILE A 598 -25.95 11.64 10.62
CA ILE A 598 -25.27 10.65 9.79
C ILE A 598 -25.99 10.55 8.44
N HIS A 599 -25.38 11.10 7.38
CA HIS A 599 -25.90 11.05 6.02
C HIS A 599 -25.44 9.77 5.32
N MET A 600 -26.35 9.07 4.65
CA MET A 600 -26.09 7.84 3.90
C MET A 600 -26.67 7.97 2.47
N PRO A 601 -26.08 7.27 1.47
CA PRO A 601 -26.51 7.37 0.07
C PRO A 601 -28.01 7.12 -0.11
N GLY A 602 -28.68 8.00 -0.85
CA GLY A 602 -30.12 7.96 -1.08
C GLY A 602 -30.91 8.89 -0.17
N GLY A 603 -30.30 9.96 0.33
CA GLY A 603 -30.94 10.97 1.19
C GLY A 603 -31.33 10.48 2.58
N VAL A 604 -30.74 9.38 3.06
CA VAL A 604 -31.09 8.81 4.38
C VAL A 604 -30.25 9.49 5.46
N ILE A 605 -30.89 10.24 6.35
CA ILE A 605 -30.26 10.89 7.49
C ILE A 605 -30.68 10.18 8.78
N LEU A 606 -29.71 9.78 9.61
CA LEU A 606 -29.94 9.22 10.94
C LEU A 606 -29.42 10.20 11.99
N ARG A 607 -30.24 10.48 13.01
CA ARG A 607 -29.93 11.40 14.11
C ARG A 607 -29.77 10.66 15.43
N GLU A 608 -28.71 10.99 16.17
CA GLU A 608 -28.46 10.51 17.54
C GLU A 608 -28.38 11.72 18.48
N ALA A 609 -28.98 11.59 19.67
CA ALA A 609 -29.02 12.62 20.72
C ALA A 609 -29.54 14.00 20.26
N GLU A 610 -30.76 14.03 19.72
CA GLU A 610 -31.47 15.25 19.28
C GLU A 610 -31.75 16.27 20.41
N ASN A 611 -31.48 15.90 21.66
CA ASN A 611 -31.55 16.79 22.83
C ASN A 611 -30.40 17.82 22.90
N PHE A 612 -29.34 17.69 22.08
CA PHE A 612 -28.20 18.60 22.10
C PHE A 612 -28.22 19.61 20.94
N HIS A 613 -28.02 20.90 21.26
CA HIS A 613 -28.08 21.98 20.26
C HIS A 613 -26.90 22.03 19.27
N ARG A 614 -25.73 21.49 19.62
CA ARG A 614 -24.56 21.47 18.72
C ARG A 614 -24.60 20.20 17.86
N ILE A 615 -24.73 20.38 16.55
CA ILE A 615 -24.77 19.28 15.59
C ILE A 615 -23.37 19.02 15.02
N LEU A 616 -22.94 17.75 14.99
CA LEU A 616 -21.83 17.27 14.16
C LEU A 616 -22.40 16.47 12.98
N ARG A 617 -21.96 16.79 11.76
CA ARG A 617 -22.40 16.11 10.53
C ARG A 617 -21.32 15.20 9.97
N VAL A 618 -21.67 13.94 9.75
CA VAL A 618 -20.81 12.94 9.13
C VAL A 618 -21.55 12.18 8.04
N ALA A 619 -20.85 11.79 6.98
CA ALA A 619 -21.38 10.86 5.98
C ALA A 619 -20.88 9.45 6.26
N TYR A 620 -21.69 8.44 5.94
CA TYR A 620 -21.34 7.02 6.03
C TYR A 620 -21.52 6.33 4.68
N VAL A 621 -20.41 5.93 4.07
CA VAL A 621 -20.34 5.48 2.67
C VAL A 621 -19.74 4.06 2.57
N GLY A 622 -20.19 3.28 1.58
CA GLY A 622 -19.67 1.94 1.29
C GLY A 622 -19.89 0.89 2.39
N ASN A 623 -20.68 1.20 3.43
CA ASN A 623 -20.84 0.39 4.65
C ASN A 623 -19.52 0.10 5.41
N ILE A 624 -18.52 1.00 5.31
CA ILE A 624 -17.20 0.85 5.97
C ILE A 624 -16.48 2.18 6.32
N HIS A 625 -16.93 3.34 5.82
CA HIS A 625 -16.13 4.57 5.90
C HIS A 625 -16.99 5.78 6.31
N TYR A 626 -16.48 6.58 7.26
CA TYR A 626 -17.09 7.83 7.71
C TYR A 626 -16.31 9.03 7.23
N MET A 627 -17.01 10.08 6.78
CA MET A 627 -16.43 11.35 6.30
C MET A 627 -17.02 12.55 7.04
N SER A 628 -16.30 13.67 7.12
CA SER A 628 -16.81 14.93 7.71
C SER A 628 -17.61 15.71 6.67
N ILE A 629 -18.73 16.32 7.06
CA ILE A 629 -19.56 17.18 6.20
C ILE A 629 -19.45 18.63 6.69
N ARG A 630 -19.12 19.58 5.80
CA ARG A 630 -19.03 21.01 6.14
C ARG A 630 -20.01 21.85 5.34
#